data_AF-A0A925FPT9-F1
#
_entry.id   AF-A0A925FPT9-F1
#
_cell.length_a   1.000
_cell.length_b   1.000
_cell.length_c   1.000
_cell.angle_alpha   90.00
_cell.angle_beta   90.00
_cell.angle_gamma   90.00
#
_symmetry.space_group_name_H-M   'P 1'
#
loop_
_entity.id
_entity.type
_entity.pdbx_description
1 polymer ?
#
loop_
_entity_poly.entity_id
_entity_poly.type
_entity_poly.pdbx_seq_one_letter_code
_entity_poly.pdbx_strand_id
1 'polypeptide(L)'
;MKKPILLCLAAALVGTAACANTMTQTSNVQNTNIAKPETPKASPAAHEEDNAPRITLADAKKDYDAEKAVFIDVREESFYKLDHIKGALNITANTLDANISRIPKGKKIIAYCS
;
A
#
# COMPACT_ATOMS: atom_id res chain seq x y z
N MET A 1 4.59 17.23 -36.88
CA MET A 1 5.75 16.44 -37.37
C MET A 1 5.56 15.01 -36.89
N LYS A 2 5.26 14.11 -37.83
CA LYS A 2 4.82 12.74 -37.59
C LYS A 2 6.00 11.83 -37.93
N LYS A 3 6.44 10.97 -37.01
CA LYS A 3 7.32 9.83 -37.34
C LYS A 3 6.80 8.58 -36.64
N PRO A 4 6.77 7.43 -37.34
CA PRO A 4 5.75 6.42 -37.12
C PRO A 4 6.25 5.22 -36.31
N ILE A 5 5.28 4.63 -35.63
CA ILE A 5 5.21 3.29 -35.06
C ILE A 5 5.95 2.26 -35.94
N LEU A 6 6.99 1.63 -35.39
CA LEU A 6 7.64 0.46 -35.95
C LEU A 6 7.15 -0.79 -35.20
N LEU A 7 6.20 -1.46 -35.83
CA LEU A 7 5.61 -2.74 -35.49
C LEU A 7 6.60 -3.86 -35.89
N CYS A 8 7.28 -4.48 -34.93
CA CYS A 8 8.02 -5.72 -35.16
C CYS A 8 7.17 -6.91 -34.71
N LEU A 9 6.36 -7.42 -35.64
CA LEU A 9 5.88 -8.80 -35.64
C LEU A 9 7.10 -9.69 -35.96
N ALA A 10 7.48 -10.56 -35.02
CA ALA A 10 8.30 -11.72 -35.32
C ALA A 10 7.61 -12.96 -34.74
N ALA A 11 7.23 -13.84 -35.65
CA ALA A 11 6.50 -15.05 -35.41
C ALA A 11 7.46 -16.25 -35.21
N ALA A 12 7.04 -17.13 -34.30
CA ALA A 12 7.02 -18.59 -34.44
C ALA A 12 8.25 -19.47 -34.14
N LEU A 13 7.88 -20.64 -33.59
CA LEU A 13 8.49 -21.98 -33.61
C LEU A 13 9.54 -22.30 -32.53
N VAL A 14 9.12 -22.88 -31.40
CA VAL A 14 8.93 -24.33 -31.11
C VAL A 14 10.26 -25.04 -30.83
N GLY A 15 10.48 -25.36 -29.56
CA GLY A 15 11.54 -26.26 -29.09
C GLY A 15 11.05 -27.05 -27.89
N THR A 16 10.47 -28.23 -28.16
CA THR A 16 10.04 -29.22 -27.17
C THR A 16 11.23 -30.06 -26.72
N ALA A 17 11.54 -30.07 -25.43
CA ALA A 17 12.32 -31.13 -24.81
C ALA A 17 11.57 -31.61 -23.56
N ALA A 18 11.05 -32.83 -23.66
CA ALA A 18 10.35 -33.54 -22.60
C ALA A 18 11.36 -34.15 -21.62
N CYS A 19 11.22 -33.85 -20.34
CA CYS A 19 11.69 -34.71 -19.26
C CYS A 19 10.49 -34.92 -18.34
N ALA A 20 9.86 -36.09 -18.46
CA ALA A 20 8.95 -36.60 -17.45
C ALA A 20 9.76 -36.93 -16.19
N ASN A 21 9.26 -36.54 -15.02
CA ASN A 21 9.32 -37.38 -13.84
C ASN A 21 8.20 -37.02 -12.86
N THR A 22 7.44 -38.07 -12.56
CA THR A 22 6.28 -38.17 -11.69
C THR A 22 6.60 -37.84 -10.24
N MET A 23 5.78 -37.00 -9.61
CA MET A 23 5.44 -37.19 -8.20
C MET A 23 4.02 -36.68 -7.95
N THR A 24 3.11 -37.63 -7.80
CA THR A 24 1.77 -37.45 -7.27
C THR A 24 1.83 -37.03 -5.80
N GLN A 25 1.21 -35.91 -5.45
CA GLN A 25 0.66 -35.74 -4.11
C GLN A 25 -0.76 -35.18 -4.22
N THR A 26 -1.71 -36.08 -3.99
CA THR A 26 -3.13 -35.82 -3.91
C THR A 26 -3.47 -35.30 -2.50
N SER A 27 -4.42 -34.36 -2.46
CA SER A 27 -5.31 -34.00 -1.36
C SER A 27 -4.79 -32.99 -0.32
N ASN A 28 -5.32 -31.76 -0.36
CA ASN A 28 -6.55 -31.46 0.38
C ASN A 28 -7.06 -30.05 0.04
N VAL A 29 -8.19 -30.00 -0.67
CA VAL A 29 -9.01 -28.80 -0.80
C VAL A 29 -9.96 -28.79 0.39
N GLN A 30 -9.69 -27.95 1.39
CA GLN A 30 -10.75 -27.48 2.28
C GLN A 30 -11.19 -26.09 1.81
N ASN A 31 -12.06 -26.14 0.80
CA ASN A 31 -13.05 -25.12 0.53
C ASN A 31 -14.10 -25.18 1.65
N THR A 32 -14.12 -24.17 2.53
CA THR A 32 -15.35 -23.80 3.22
C THR A 32 -15.82 -22.46 2.68
N ASN A 33 -16.98 -22.54 2.04
CA ASN A 33 -17.65 -21.51 1.30
C ASN A 33 -18.35 -20.51 2.24
N ILE A 34 -18.03 -19.23 2.04
CA ILE A 34 -18.92 -18.05 2.09
C ILE A 34 -19.73 -17.74 3.37
N ALA A 35 -19.29 -16.63 3.97
CA ALA A 35 -20.02 -15.47 4.52
C ALA A 35 -20.95 -15.64 5.73
N LYS A 36 -20.47 -15.07 6.84
CA LYS A 36 -21.27 -14.11 7.62
C LYS A 36 -20.78 -12.70 7.29
N PRO A 37 -21.66 -11.71 7.02
CA PRO A 37 -21.24 -10.32 6.91
C PRO A 37 -20.79 -9.87 8.30
N GLU A 38 -19.48 -9.80 8.51
CA GLU A 38 -18.96 -8.96 9.56
C GLU A 38 -18.91 -7.55 8.99
N THR A 39 -19.95 -6.79 9.34
CA THR A 39 -19.93 -5.32 9.43
C THR A 39 -18.50 -4.84 9.68
N PRO A 40 -17.97 -3.83 8.97
CA PRO A 40 -16.64 -3.29 9.22
C PRO A 40 -16.54 -2.83 10.68
N LYS A 41 -16.11 -3.73 11.56
CA LYS A 41 -15.69 -3.42 12.91
C LYS A 41 -14.33 -2.77 12.70
N ALA A 42 -14.36 -1.45 12.51
CA ALA A 42 -13.23 -0.59 12.80
C ALA A 42 -12.73 -1.04 14.18
N SER A 43 -11.66 -1.83 14.21
CA SER A 43 -11.10 -2.34 15.45
C SER A 43 -10.26 -1.21 16.03
N PRO A 44 -10.65 -0.60 17.16
CA PRO A 44 -9.75 0.23 17.93
C PRO A 44 -8.82 -0.75 18.65
N ALA A 45 -7.78 -1.22 17.96
CA ALA A 45 -6.60 -1.73 18.64
C ALA A 45 -5.94 -0.50 19.26
N ALA A 46 -6.44 -0.12 20.44
CA ALA A 46 -5.83 0.89 21.27
C ALA A 46 -4.45 0.35 21.68
N HIS A 47 -3.40 0.84 21.01
CA HIS A 47 -2.10 0.94 21.63
C HIS A 47 -2.24 1.94 22.78
N GLU A 48 -2.63 1.46 23.96
CA GLU A 48 -2.87 2.25 25.17
C GLU A 48 -1.60 2.79 25.84
N GLU A 49 -0.47 2.84 25.12
CA GLU A 49 0.83 3.28 25.66
C GLU A 49 1.37 4.54 24.97
N ASP A 50 0.71 5.03 23.91
CA ASP A 50 1.16 6.20 23.16
C ASP A 50 0.06 7.25 23.24
N ASN A 51 0.24 8.28 24.09
CA ASN A 51 -0.70 9.39 24.33
C ASN A 51 -1.00 10.24 23.07
N ALA A 52 -0.58 9.77 21.90
CA ALA A 52 -0.87 10.35 20.60
C ALA A 52 -2.39 10.26 20.29
N PRO A 53 -3.06 11.39 20.01
CA PRO A 53 -4.44 11.39 19.57
C PRO A 53 -4.63 10.54 18.30
N ARG A 54 -5.67 9.71 18.29
CA ARG A 54 -6.07 8.93 17.11
C ARG A 54 -7.20 9.64 16.37
N ILE A 55 -7.28 9.40 15.06
CA ILE A 55 -8.32 9.93 14.17
C ILE A 55 -8.96 8.78 13.41
N THR A 56 -10.27 8.87 13.15
CA THR A 56 -10.95 7.89 12.32
C THR A 56 -10.51 8.03 10.85
N LEU A 57 -10.61 6.95 10.06
CA LEU A 57 -10.30 7.04 8.63
C LEU A 57 -11.20 8.03 7.90
N ALA A 58 -12.48 8.11 8.30
CA ALA A 58 -13.44 9.04 7.71
C ALA A 58 -13.06 10.50 7.97
N ASP A 59 -12.68 10.84 9.20
CA ASP A 59 -12.27 12.19 9.57
C ASP A 59 -10.90 12.55 8.96
N ALA A 60 -9.96 11.61 8.94
CA ALA A 60 -8.66 11.79 8.30
C ALA A 60 -8.82 12.11 6.81
N LYS A 61 -9.67 11.33 6.12
CA LYS A 61 -9.99 11.58 4.71
C LYS A 61 -10.69 12.93 4.51
N LYS A 62 -11.68 13.26 5.35
CA LYS A 62 -12.39 14.54 5.29
C LYS A 62 -11.42 15.73 5.43
N ASP A 63 -10.49 15.66 6.39
CA ASP A 63 -9.52 16.73 6.61
C ASP A 63 -8.50 16.84 5.47
N TYR A 64 -8.10 15.72 4.88
CA TYR A 64 -7.21 15.69 3.72
C TYR A 64 -7.89 16.25 2.47
N ASP A 65 -9.11 15.82 2.17
CA ASP A 65 -9.90 16.30 1.02
C ASP A 65 -10.22 17.80 1.15
N ALA A 66 -10.32 18.32 2.38
CA ALA A 66 -10.48 19.75 2.67
C ALA A 66 -9.16 20.54 2.64
N GLU A 67 -8.04 19.92 2.25
CA GLU A 67 -6.69 20.47 2.24
C GLU A 67 -6.21 20.99 3.61
N LYS A 68 -6.81 20.51 4.71
CA LYS A 68 -6.46 20.89 6.08
C LYS A 68 -5.44 19.96 6.71
N ALA A 69 -5.24 18.78 6.15
CA ALA A 69 -4.30 17.78 6.64
C ALA A 69 -3.28 17.34 5.58
N VAL A 70 -2.17 16.77 6.06
CA VAL A 70 -1.18 16.06 5.26
C VAL A 70 -0.93 14.68 5.88
N PHE A 71 -0.80 13.67 5.03
CA PHE A 71 -0.43 12.32 5.45
C PHE A 71 1.09 12.17 5.46
N ILE A 72 1.64 11.60 6.53
CA ILE A 72 3.06 11.25 6.65
C ILE A 72 3.17 9.73 6.81
N ASP A 73 3.78 9.07 5.85
CA ASP A 73 4.12 7.64 5.91
C ASP A 73 5.46 7.49 6.62
N VAL A 74 5.45 6.88 7.81
CA VAL A 74 6.66 6.72 8.63
C VAL A 74 7.40 5.40 8.39
N ARG A 75 6.93 4.58 7.43
CA ARG A 75 7.57 3.31 7.05
C ARG A 75 8.82 3.55 6.21
N GLU A 76 9.58 2.47 6.02
CA GLU A 76 10.71 2.46 5.08
C GLU A 76 10.29 2.80 3.65
N GLU A 77 11.20 3.44 2.93
CA GLU A 77 10.96 3.96 1.58
C GLU A 77 10.54 2.86 0.58
N SER A 78 11.04 1.63 0.78
CA SER A 78 10.67 0.48 -0.05
C SER A 78 9.17 0.18 -0.01
N PHE A 79 8.54 0.22 1.16
CA PHE A 79 7.09 0.01 1.30
C PHE A 79 6.29 1.17 0.73
N TYR A 80 6.74 2.40 0.96
CA TYR A 80 6.13 3.59 0.39
C TYR A 80 6.12 3.53 -1.16
N LYS A 81 7.24 3.12 -1.76
CA LYS A 81 7.37 2.97 -3.23
C LYS A 81 6.46 1.88 -3.80
N LEU A 82 6.15 0.83 -3.04
CA LEU A 82 5.22 -0.22 -3.47
C LEU A 82 3.78 0.28 -3.49
N ASP A 83 3.31 0.86 -2.38
CA ASP A 83 1.99 1.51 -2.31
C ASP A 83 1.91 2.45 -1.10
N HIS A 84 1.20 3.56 -1.28
CA HIS A 84 1.01 4.59 -0.26
C HIS A 84 -0.23 5.44 -0.56
N ILE A 85 -0.71 6.17 0.45
CA ILE A 85 -1.79 7.14 0.27
C ILE A 85 -1.33 8.22 -0.71
N LYS A 86 -2.05 8.40 -1.83
CA LYS A 86 -1.71 9.41 -2.85
C LYS A 86 -1.54 10.80 -2.21
N GLY A 87 -0.37 11.38 -2.39
CA GLY A 87 -0.01 12.71 -1.87
C GLY A 87 0.55 12.71 -0.44
N ALA A 88 0.72 11.54 0.17
CA ALA A 88 1.49 11.41 1.41
C ALA A 88 2.96 11.79 1.20
N LEU A 89 3.66 12.11 2.28
CA LEU A 89 5.10 12.29 2.31
C LEU A 89 5.73 11.11 3.05
N ASN A 90 6.77 10.48 2.48
CA ASN A 90 7.58 9.52 3.23
C ASN A 90 8.62 10.27 4.07
N ILE A 91 8.47 10.18 5.39
CA ILE A 91 9.42 10.68 6.39
C ILE A 91 9.49 9.61 7.47
N THR A 92 10.54 8.79 7.42
CA THR A 92 10.72 7.69 8.37
C THR A 92 11.01 8.24 9.77
N ALA A 93 10.72 7.45 10.81
CA ALA A 93 11.00 7.85 12.20
C ALA A 93 12.46 8.30 12.40
N ASN A 94 13.40 7.61 11.74
CA ASN A 94 14.84 7.88 11.84
C ASN A 94 15.29 9.12 11.07
N THR A 95 14.47 9.64 10.16
CA THR A 95 14.82 10.77 9.28
C THR A 95 13.98 12.01 9.54
N LEU A 96 13.14 12.00 10.58
CA LEU A 96 12.20 13.08 10.91
C LEU A 96 12.91 14.43 11.12
N ASP A 97 13.94 14.49 11.96
CA ASP A 97 14.65 15.73 12.27
C ASP A 97 15.25 16.38 11.02
N ALA A 98 15.82 15.57 10.13
CA ALA A 98 16.40 16.04 8.87
C ALA A 98 15.35 16.51 7.85
N ASN A 99 14.11 16.03 7.95
CA ASN A 99 13.04 16.26 6.98
C ASN A 99 11.91 17.15 7.50
N ILE A 100 11.99 17.64 8.74
CA ILE A 100 10.93 18.44 9.37
C ILE A 100 10.56 19.69 8.54
N SER A 101 11.53 20.25 7.84
CA SER A 101 11.36 21.42 6.95
C SER A 101 10.47 21.14 5.73
N ARG A 102 10.32 19.86 5.34
CA ARG A 102 9.47 19.43 4.22
C ARG A 102 8.00 19.32 4.60
N ILE A 103 7.68 19.32 5.89
CA ILE A 103 6.30 19.20 6.38
C ILE A 103 5.58 20.55 6.20
N PRO A 104 4.46 20.60 5.46
CA PRO A 104 3.70 21.84 5.28
C PRO A 104 3.22 22.41 6.63
N LYS A 105 3.63 23.64 6.92
CA LYS A 105 3.19 24.36 8.13
C LYS A 105 1.71 24.73 8.02
N GLY A 106 1.02 24.76 9.18
CA GLY A 106 -0.39 25.15 9.27
C GLY A 106 -1.39 24.07 8.82
N LYS A 107 -0.93 22.88 8.42
CA LYS A 107 -1.78 21.70 8.19
C LYS A 107 -1.71 20.75 9.37
N LYS A 108 -2.80 20.04 9.64
CA LYS A 108 -2.85 18.92 10.56
C LYS A 108 -1.95 17.79 10.02
N ILE A 109 -1.08 17.27 10.86
CA ILE A 109 -0.21 16.14 10.51
C ILE A 109 -0.93 14.85 10.90
N ILE A 110 -1.10 13.94 9.95
CA ILE A 110 -1.64 12.60 10.18
C ILE A 110 -0.56 11.59 9.82
N ALA A 111 0.16 11.10 10.83
CA ALA A 111 1.18 10.07 10.66
C ALA A 111 0.53 8.68 10.62
N TYR A 112 1.02 7.80 9.73
CA TYR A 112 0.57 6.42 9.65
C TYR A 112 1.72 5.45 9.39
N CYS A 113 1.54 4.22 9.86
CA CYS A 113 2.38 3.05 9.59
C CYS A 113 1.49 1.85 9.23
N SER A 114 2.11 0.71 8.90
CA SER A 114 1.44 -0.58 8.67
C SER A 114 1.66 -1.52 9.84
#